data_AF-A0A7W2NG77-F1
#
_entry.id   AF-A0A7W2NG77-F1
#
_cell.length_a   1.000
_cell.length_b   1.000
_cell.length_c   1.000
_cell.angle_alpha   90.00
_cell.angle_beta   90.00
_cell.angle_gamma   90.00
#
_symmetry.space_group_name_H-M   'P 1'
#
loop_
_entity.id
_entity.type
_entity.pdbx_description
1 polymer ?
#
loop_
_entity_poly.entity_id
_entity_poly.type
_entity_poly.pdbx_seq_one_letter_code
_entity_poly.pdbx_strand_id
1 'polypeptide(L)'
;MNIFNSRLIVIALVSIISISANAEKSKTTSYEKLTSAMGYPYKILINRSDSVKIIYSESSDNINCKVVINCKVVINWNEQEVKTVSKQVTKKMFNDKPLASCLARKEAKVILARTFE
;
A
#
# COMPACT_ATOMS: atom_id res chain seq x y z
N MET A 1 -36.92 -2.34 -59.83
CA MET A 1 -36.90 -1.25 -58.83
C MET A 1 -37.23 -1.86 -57.47
N ASN A 2 -36.22 -2.06 -56.61
CA ASN A 2 -36.37 -2.24 -55.15
C ASN A 2 -34.97 -2.26 -54.48
N ILE A 3 -34.13 -1.28 -54.85
CA ILE A 3 -32.79 -1.05 -54.28
C ILE A 3 -32.89 -0.32 -52.93
N PHE A 4 -34.06 0.21 -52.58
CA PHE A 4 -34.30 0.99 -51.37
C PHE A 4 -34.42 0.15 -50.08
N ASN A 5 -34.88 -1.11 -50.15
CA ASN A 5 -35.08 -1.94 -48.95
C ASN A 5 -33.79 -2.58 -48.41
N SER A 6 -32.74 -2.70 -49.22
CA SER A 6 -31.46 -3.27 -48.79
C SER A 6 -30.62 -2.28 -47.97
N ARG A 7 -30.71 -0.98 -48.26
CA ARG A 7 -29.94 0.05 -47.53
C ARG A 7 -30.48 0.34 -46.14
N LEU A 8 -31.80 0.23 -45.93
CA LEU A 8 -32.42 0.46 -44.62
C LEU A 8 -32.08 -0.64 -43.59
N ILE A 9 -31.89 -1.88 -44.03
CA ILE A 9 -31.51 -3.00 -43.15
C ILE A 9 -30.03 -2.89 -42.73
N VAL A 10 -29.16 -2.46 -43.64
CA VAL A 10 -27.72 -2.32 -43.35
C VAL A 10 -27.46 -1.20 -42.33
N ILE A 11 -28.27 -0.13 -42.33
CA ILE A 11 -28.11 0.98 -41.38
C ILE A 11 -28.58 0.58 -39.96
N ALA A 12 -29.53 -0.35 -39.84
CA ALA A 12 -30.03 -0.80 -38.53
C ALA A 12 -29.05 -1.74 -37.78
N LEU A 13 -28.12 -2.39 -38.48
CA LEU A 13 -27.14 -3.31 -37.89
C LEU A 13 -25.87 -2.63 -37.35
N VAL A 14 -25.66 -1.34 -37.62
CA VAL A 14 -24.42 -0.61 -37.27
C VAL A 14 -24.48 0.03 -35.86
N SER A 15 -25.63 0.05 -35.20
CA SER A 15 -25.80 0.82 -33.95
C SER A 15 -25.57 0.07 -32.61
N ILE A 16 -25.10 -1.18 -32.60
CA ILE A 16 -25.10 -1.99 -31.35
C ILE A 16 -23.74 -2.02 -30.63
N ILE A 17 -22.67 -1.43 -31.16
CA ILE A 17 -21.34 -1.50 -30.51
C ILE A 17 -21.05 -0.21 -29.73
N SER A 18 -21.91 0.10 -28.75
CA SER A 18 -21.57 1.05 -27.69
C SER A 18 -20.73 0.33 -26.64
N ILE A 19 -19.42 0.42 -26.79
CA ILE A 19 -18.42 -0.13 -25.87
C ILE A 19 -18.53 0.63 -24.54
N SER A 20 -19.18 0.01 -23.54
CA SER A 20 -19.07 0.46 -22.15
C SER A 20 -17.66 0.15 -21.65
N ALA A 21 -16.74 1.09 -21.84
CA ALA A 21 -15.43 1.06 -21.23
C ALA A 21 -15.60 1.34 -19.72
N ASN A 22 -15.82 0.28 -18.94
CA ASN A 22 -15.70 0.34 -17.50
C ASN A 22 -14.22 0.56 -17.20
N ALA A 23 -13.82 1.83 -17.02
CA ALA A 23 -12.53 2.16 -16.46
C ALA A 23 -12.55 1.76 -14.98
N GLU A 24 -12.33 0.47 -14.71
CA GLU A 24 -11.94 0.02 -13.39
C GLU A 24 -10.60 0.69 -13.09
N LYS A 25 -10.67 1.79 -12.35
CA LYS A 25 -9.49 2.43 -11.78
C LYS A 25 -8.96 1.48 -10.71
N SER A 26 -8.27 0.45 -11.16
CA SER A 26 -7.58 -0.50 -10.32
C SER A 26 -6.64 0.31 -9.46
N LYS A 27 -6.95 0.41 -8.16
CA LYS A 27 -6.03 0.91 -7.15
C LYS A 27 -4.86 -0.06 -7.18
N THR A 28 -3.89 0.23 -8.04
CA THR A 28 -2.63 -0.48 -8.07
C THR A 28 -1.98 -0.16 -6.74
N THR A 29 -2.09 -1.09 -5.79
CA THR A 29 -1.43 -1.00 -4.49
C THR A 29 0.08 -1.11 -4.77
N SER A 30 0.70 0.00 -5.13
CA SER A 30 2.12 0.06 -5.43
C SER A 30 2.88 -0.11 -4.12
N TYR A 31 3.54 -1.26 -3.97
CA TYR A 31 4.43 -1.51 -2.85
C TYR A 31 5.79 -0.91 -3.15
N GLU A 32 6.15 0.16 -2.45
CA GLU A 32 7.50 0.70 -2.51
C GLU A 32 8.43 -0.13 -1.61
N LYS A 33 9.57 -0.57 -2.14
CA LYS A 33 10.60 -1.23 -1.35
C LYS A 33 11.40 -0.17 -0.59
N LEU A 34 11.10 -0.02 0.69
CA LEU A 34 11.82 0.89 1.58
C LEU A 34 13.10 0.23 2.11
N THR A 35 14.24 0.91 1.98
CA THR A 35 15.49 0.47 2.60
C THR A 35 15.52 0.86 4.08
N SER A 36 15.66 -0.11 4.97
CA SER A 36 15.83 0.13 6.40
C SER A 36 17.32 0.13 6.77
N ALA A 37 17.77 1.08 7.59
CA ALA A 37 19.09 1.01 8.21
C ALA A 37 19.17 -0.23 9.12
N MET A 38 19.81 -1.29 8.64
CA MET A 38 19.73 -2.67 9.17
C MET A 38 20.54 -2.87 10.45
N GLY A 39 20.03 -2.38 11.58
CA GLY A 39 20.51 -2.73 12.92
C GLY A 39 19.61 -3.74 13.64
N TYR A 40 20.09 -4.30 14.76
CA TYR A 40 19.25 -5.02 15.71
C TYR A 40 18.27 -4.04 16.39
N PRO A 41 16.97 -4.38 16.53
CA PRO A 41 16.31 -5.66 16.26
C PRO A 41 15.72 -5.83 14.86
N TYR A 42 15.63 -4.76 14.07
CA TYR A 42 14.87 -4.73 12.83
C TYR A 42 15.40 -5.68 11.75
N LYS A 43 16.73 -5.81 11.62
CA LYS A 43 17.34 -6.74 10.66
C LYS A 43 16.91 -8.18 10.92
N ILE A 44 16.91 -8.60 12.19
CA ILE A 44 16.54 -9.97 12.56
C ILE A 44 15.04 -10.18 12.37
N LEU A 45 14.23 -9.18 12.75
CA LEU A 45 12.78 -9.23 12.56
C LEU A 45 12.41 -9.41 11.08
N ILE A 46 13.01 -8.62 10.19
CA ILE A 46 12.79 -8.77 8.73
C ILE A 46 13.21 -10.16 8.25
N ASN A 47 14.34 -10.69 8.72
CA ASN A 47 14.85 -11.98 8.28
C ASN A 47 14.05 -13.19 8.80
N ARG A 48 13.30 -13.03 9.89
CA ARG A 48 12.52 -14.11 10.55
C ARG A 48 11.01 -13.98 10.32
N SER A 49 10.59 -13.06 9.47
CA SER A 49 9.18 -12.84 9.15
C SER A 49 8.95 -13.03 7.66
N ASP A 50 7.81 -13.58 7.31
CA ASP A 50 7.39 -13.77 5.91
C ASP A 50 7.22 -12.41 5.21
N SER A 51 6.71 -11.42 5.95
CA SER A 51 6.69 -10.04 5.49
C SER A 51 6.66 -9.03 6.62
N VAL A 52 7.27 -7.86 6.36
CA VAL A 52 7.15 -6.66 7.20
C VAL A 52 6.67 -5.52 6.31
N LYS A 53 5.46 -5.04 6.55
CA LYS A 53 4.81 -3.98 5.77
C LYS A 53 4.61 -2.75 6.64
N ILE A 54 4.93 -1.58 6.08
CA ILE A 54 4.59 -0.30 6.70
C ILE A 54 3.37 0.25 5.98
N ILE A 55 2.28 0.44 6.70
CA ILE A 55 1.08 1.08 6.18
C ILE A 55 1.12 2.52 6.66
N TYR A 56 1.14 3.48 5.74
CA TYR A 56 1.24 4.89 6.09
C TYR A 56 0.33 5.78 5.25
N SER A 57 0.02 6.95 5.81
CA SER A 57 -0.62 8.06 5.12
C SER A 57 0.09 9.37 5.44
N GLU A 58 0.17 10.24 4.44
CA GLU A 58 0.71 11.59 4.59
C GLU A 58 -0.43 12.57 4.86
N SER A 59 -0.26 13.41 5.87
CA SER A 59 -1.15 14.54 6.15
C SER A 59 -0.32 15.82 6.21
N SER A 60 -0.69 16.80 5.39
CA SER A 60 -0.06 18.12 5.36
C SER A 60 -0.91 19.12 6.13
N ASP A 61 -0.33 19.72 7.16
CA ASP A 61 -0.86 20.94 7.75
C ASP A 61 -0.37 22.12 6.89
N ASN A 62 -1.26 22.64 6.04
CA ASN A 62 -0.98 23.75 5.13
C ASN A 62 -0.69 25.07 5.86
N ILE A 63 -1.11 25.20 7.12
CA ILE A 63 -0.92 26.43 7.90
C ILE A 63 0.50 26.45 8.48
N ASN A 64 0.97 25.31 8.95
CA ASN A 64 2.29 25.19 9.61
C ASN A 64 3.37 24.56 8.71
N CYS A 65 3.08 24.34 7.42
CA CYS A 65 3.93 23.63 6.46
C CYS A 65 4.50 22.30 7.01
N LYS A 66 3.75 21.66 7.91
CA LYS A 66 4.21 20.48 8.64
C LYS A 66 3.59 19.25 8.02
N VAL A 67 4.44 18.36 7.53
CA VAL A 67 4.00 17.06 7.05
C VAL A 67 4.15 16.02 8.15
N VAL A 68 3.02 15.42 8.51
CA VAL A 68 2.93 14.33 9.49
C VAL A 68 2.59 13.05 8.75
N ILE A 69 3.35 12.00 9.04
CA ILE A 69 3.10 10.65 8.56
C ILE A 69 2.41 9.88 9.68
N ASN A 70 1.22 9.36 9.41
CA ASN A 70 0.59 8.37 10.27
C ASN A 70 1.00 7.00 9.75
N CYS A 71 1.68 6.19 10.54
CA CYS A 71 2.12 4.87 10.10
C CYS A 71 1.90 3.79 11.16
N LYS A 72 1.69 2.56 10.68
CA LYS A 72 1.63 1.34 11.47
C LYS A 72 2.39 0.23 10.75
N VAL A 73 2.83 -0.77 11.49
CA VAL A 73 3.59 -1.89 10.94
C VAL A 73 2.76 -3.17 11.07
N VAL A 74 2.73 -3.94 9.97
CA VAL A 74 2.09 -5.24 9.88
C VAL A 74 3.17 -6.28 9.60
N ILE A 75 3.26 -7.28 10.46
CA ILE A 75 4.28 -8.33 10.38
C ILE A 75 3.55 -9.65 10.25
N ASN A 76 3.86 -10.41 9.21
CA ASN A 76 3.37 -11.78 9.05
C ASN A 76 4.51 -12.76 9.31
N TRP A 77 4.24 -13.77 10.12
CA TRP A 77 5.16 -14.88 10.40
C TRP A 77 4.34 -16.13 10.72
N ASN A 78 4.65 -17.27 10.12
CA ASN A 78 4.01 -18.56 10.40
C ASN A 78 2.46 -18.48 10.38
N GLU A 79 1.90 -17.85 9.34
CA GLU A 79 0.45 -17.62 9.19
C GLU A 79 -0.19 -16.70 10.25
N GLN A 80 0.59 -16.18 11.20
CA GLN A 80 0.15 -15.20 12.18
C GLN A 80 0.42 -13.78 11.71
N GLU A 81 -0.51 -12.88 12.01
CA GLU A 81 -0.40 -11.45 11.70
C GLU A 81 -0.31 -10.63 12.99
N VAL A 82 0.75 -9.83 13.11
CA VAL A 82 0.94 -8.88 14.20
C VAL A 82 0.83 -7.46 13.64
N LYS A 83 -0.12 -6.69 14.18
CA LYS A 83 -0.35 -5.28 13.83
C LYS A 83 0.06 -4.38 14.99
N THR A 84 0.87 -3.38 14.71
CA THR A 84 1.23 -2.36 15.71
C THR A 84 0.21 -1.23 15.75
N VAL A 85 0.24 -0.49 16.86
CA VAL A 85 -0.55 0.73 17.00
C VAL A 85 -0.04 1.79 16.02
N SER A 86 -0.96 2.57 15.46
CA SER A 86 -0.61 3.70 14.59
C SER A 86 0.16 4.76 15.37
N LYS A 87 1.20 5.31 14.74
CA LYS A 87 2.05 6.35 15.29
C LYS A 87 2.21 7.50 14.30
N GLN A 88 2.27 8.71 14.84
CA GLN A 88 2.63 9.91 14.08
C GLN A 88 4.12 10.16 14.13
N VAL A 89 4.72 10.37 12.96
CA VAL A 89 6.13 10.74 12.81
C VAL A 89 6.26 11.86 11.79
N THR A 90 7.38 12.58 11.81
CA THR A 90 7.66 13.59 10.78
C THR A 90 8.07 12.92 9.47
N LYS A 91 7.80 13.57 8.34
CA LYS A 91 8.27 13.11 7.02
C LYS A 91 9.79 12.87 6.99
N LYS A 92 10.57 13.73 7.66
CA LYS A 92 12.03 13.59 7.77
C LYS A 92 12.43 12.29 8.46
N MET A 93 11.82 11.96 9.61
CA MET A 93 12.11 10.72 10.34
C MET A 93 11.70 9.50 9.52
N PHE A 94 10.53 9.55 8.88
CA PHE A 94 10.04 8.48 8.02
C PHE A 94 10.98 8.21 6.85
N ASN A 95 11.44 9.25 6.15
CA ASN A 95 12.33 9.09 5.00
C ASN A 95 13.73 8.58 5.39
N ASP A 96 14.26 8.98 6.55
CA ASP A 96 15.56 8.50 7.04
C ASP A 96 15.49 7.03 7.47
N LYS A 97 14.51 6.70 8.32
CA LYS A 97 14.39 5.36 8.94
C LYS A 97 12.92 4.98 9.06
N PRO A 98 12.28 4.51 7.98
CA PRO A 98 10.83 4.32 7.94
C PRO A 98 10.36 3.29 8.97
N LEU A 99 11.00 2.12 9.00
CA LEU A 99 10.63 1.06 9.94
C LEU A 99 10.87 1.47 11.40
N ALA A 100 12.03 2.04 11.72
CA ALA A 100 12.37 2.42 13.10
C ALA A 100 11.56 3.63 13.61
N SER A 101 11.05 4.46 12.70
CA SER A 101 10.15 5.57 13.04
C SER A 101 8.76 5.04 13.40
N CYS A 102 8.26 4.08 12.61
CA CYS A 102 6.92 3.52 12.74
C CYS A 102 6.79 2.37 13.75
N LEU A 103 7.90 1.71 14.08
CA LEU A 103 7.97 0.63 15.05
C LEU A 103 9.06 0.93 16.07
N ALA A 104 8.67 1.19 17.32
CA ALA A 104 9.63 1.50 18.37
C ALA A 104 10.52 0.28 18.66
N ARG A 105 11.79 0.52 18.99
CA ARG A 105 12.76 -0.55 19.24
C ARG A 105 12.31 -1.55 20.31
N LYS A 106 11.66 -1.07 21.38
CA LYS A 106 11.14 -1.92 22.46
C LYS A 106 10.05 -2.86 21.94
N GLU A 107 9.12 -2.33 21.15
CA GLU A 107 8.04 -3.11 20.54
C GLU A 107 8.59 -4.12 19.53
N ALA A 108 9.53 -3.71 18.67
CA ALA A 108 10.20 -4.62 17.74
C ALA A 108 10.88 -5.80 18.45
N LYS A 109 11.49 -5.58 19.63
CA LYS A 109 12.08 -6.67 20.43
C LYS A 109 11.01 -7.64 20.96
N VAL A 110 9.89 -7.10 21.44
CA VAL A 110 8.78 -7.92 21.95
C VAL A 110 8.19 -8.78 20.82
N ILE A 111 8.01 -8.21 19.64
CA ILE A 111 7.50 -8.96 18.48
C ILE A 111 8.54 -9.99 18.03
N LEU A 112 9.81 -9.59 17.91
CA LEU A 112 10.90 -10.49 17.53
C LEU A 112 11.01 -11.69 18.49
N ALA A 113 10.80 -11.49 19.80
CA ALA A 113 10.83 -12.56 20.79
C ALA A 113 9.81 -13.68 20.49
N ARG A 114 8.63 -13.33 19.95
CA ARG A 114 7.59 -14.29 19.55
C ARG A 114 7.98 -15.15 18.35
N THR A 115 8.94 -14.70 17.56
CA THR A 115 9.43 -15.47 16.39
C THR A 115 10.42 -16.58 16.76
N PHE A 116 10.78 -16.72 18.04
CA PHE A 116 11.71 -17.75 18.54
C PHE A 116 11.02 -18.97 19.14
N GLU A 117 9.70 -18.93 19.29
CA GLU A 117 8.86 -20.08 19.67
C GLU A 117 8.58 -20.97 18.45
#